data_AF-A0A178EIL3-F1
#
_entry.id   AF-A0A178EIL3-F1
#
_cell.length_a   1.000
_cell.length_b   1.000
_cell.length_c   1.000
_cell.angle_alpha   90.00
_cell.angle_beta   90.00
_cell.angle_gamma   90.00
#
_symmetry.space_group_name_H-M   'P 1'
#
loop_
_entity.id
_entity.type
_entity.pdbx_description
1 polymer ?
#
loop_
_entity_poly.entity_id
_entity_poly.type
_entity_poly.pdbx_seq_one_letter_code
_entity_poly.pdbx_strand_id
1 'polypeptide(L)'
;MSFARRSQLLLRRSIPQFSTPHLRHQSTIPYTETCPSPTCQCGSTPADLDIDRKARLLNTASAYSEQVIICTGKEDWASNIEHEEGATGEFVKGLKSVIGRGSPGFDPFTNVLITASSLPATPTPGTTTALLFPSFTRIRDIPHTPSAFSALATAYLKARSLHPMHAALSPPQKAALLRDESLAALLSPPEEITKPTILICGHGGRDVRCGVLGPILQTAFRAELARRGIEGDVAHISHIGGHKYAGNVIIYIPPCMRRNALNGAGIWYGRVGPENVEGVVEETV
;
A
#
# COMPACT_ATOMS: atom_id res chain seq x y z
N MET A 1 -78.59 -15.89 -6.17
CA MET A 1 -77.81 -15.80 -4.92
C MET A 1 -76.39 -15.39 -5.27
N SER A 2 -75.97 -14.24 -4.75
CA SER A 2 -74.82 -13.45 -5.19
C SER A 2 -73.49 -14.05 -4.70
N PHE A 3 -72.57 -14.34 -5.63
CA PHE A 3 -71.20 -14.69 -5.30
C PHE A 3 -70.38 -13.40 -5.13
N ALA A 4 -70.09 -13.05 -3.88
CA ALA A 4 -69.22 -11.94 -3.54
C ALA A 4 -67.76 -12.24 -3.93
N ARG A 5 -67.20 -11.44 -4.84
CA ARG A 5 -65.77 -11.40 -5.14
C ARG A 5 -65.01 -10.89 -3.91
N ARG A 6 -64.13 -11.71 -3.34
CA ARG A 6 -63.14 -11.28 -2.35
C ARG A 6 -62.05 -10.48 -3.07
N SER A 7 -61.97 -9.19 -2.76
CA SER A 7 -60.87 -8.31 -3.17
C SER A 7 -59.59 -8.73 -2.46
N GLN A 8 -58.58 -9.19 -3.21
CA GLN A 8 -57.23 -9.38 -2.68
C GLN A 8 -56.62 -8.00 -2.39
N LEU A 9 -56.44 -7.67 -1.11
CA LEU A 9 -55.58 -6.55 -0.71
C LEU A 9 -54.14 -6.87 -1.13
N LEU A 10 -53.65 -6.13 -2.12
CA LEU A 10 -52.23 -6.07 -2.45
C LEU A 10 -51.49 -5.46 -1.25
N LEU A 11 -50.82 -6.29 -0.45
CA LEU A 11 -49.81 -5.80 0.49
C LEU A 11 -48.73 -5.08 -0.35
N ARG A 12 -48.67 -3.75 -0.24
CA ARG A 12 -47.53 -2.96 -0.69
C ARG A 12 -46.29 -3.47 0.05
N ARG A 13 -45.48 -4.29 -0.62
CA ARG A 13 -44.09 -4.53 -0.21
C ARG A 13 -43.38 -3.18 -0.25
N SER A 14 -43.05 -2.65 0.91
CA SER A 14 -42.10 -1.56 1.08
C SER A 14 -40.77 -2.03 0.49
N ILE A 15 -40.40 -1.48 -0.67
CA ILE A 15 -39.07 -1.63 -1.24
C ILE A 15 -38.13 -0.98 -0.22
N PRO A 16 -37.12 -1.68 0.31
CA PRO A 16 -36.09 -1.02 1.10
C PRO A 16 -35.45 0.04 0.21
N GLN A 17 -35.64 1.31 0.55
CA GLN A 17 -34.83 2.37 -0.01
C GLN A 17 -33.41 2.09 0.47
N PHE A 18 -32.59 1.52 -0.41
CA PHE A 18 -31.16 1.57 -0.24
C PHE A 18 -30.79 3.05 -0.18
N SER A 19 -30.45 3.53 1.01
CA SER A 19 -29.78 4.80 1.17
C SER A 19 -28.60 4.78 0.22
N THR A 20 -28.63 5.66 -0.78
CA THR A 20 -27.47 5.95 -1.60
C THR A 20 -26.30 6.16 -0.65
N PRO A 21 -25.15 5.49 -0.89
CA PRO A 21 -24.01 5.68 0.00
C PRO A 21 -23.74 7.17 0.09
N HIS A 22 -23.66 7.67 1.32
CA HIS A 22 -23.23 9.02 1.65
C HIS A 22 -22.19 9.46 0.62
N LEU A 23 -22.44 10.62 -0.01
CA LEU A 23 -21.46 11.35 -0.82
C LEU A 23 -20.10 11.12 -0.18
N ARG A 24 -19.26 10.29 -0.82
CA ARG A 24 -17.88 10.08 -0.38
C ARG A 24 -17.33 11.49 -0.26
N HIS A 25 -16.93 11.87 0.95
CA HIS A 25 -16.27 13.14 1.21
C HIS A 25 -15.19 13.27 0.14
N GLN A 26 -15.40 14.14 -0.85
CA GLN A 26 -14.37 14.48 -1.80
C GLN A 26 -13.33 15.13 -0.92
N SER A 27 -12.27 14.39 -0.61
CA SER A 27 -11.15 14.92 0.13
C SER A 27 -10.73 16.20 -0.58
N THR A 28 -10.81 17.34 0.11
CA THR A 28 -10.29 18.62 -0.34
C THR A 28 -8.76 18.59 -0.31
N ILE A 29 -8.16 17.53 -0.83
CA ILE A 29 -6.72 17.42 -1.00
C ILE A 29 -6.41 18.38 -2.14
N PRO A 30 -5.66 19.47 -1.87
CA PRO A 30 -5.18 20.33 -2.94
C PRO A 30 -4.39 19.47 -3.91
N TYR A 31 -4.73 19.53 -5.19
CA TYR A 31 -4.05 18.77 -6.23
C TYR A 31 -3.81 19.67 -7.44
N THR A 32 -2.71 19.42 -8.13
CA THR A 32 -2.37 20.10 -9.37
C THR A 32 -3.11 19.39 -10.52
N GLU A 33 -3.93 20.12 -11.28
CA GLU A 33 -4.80 19.53 -12.33
C GLU A 33 -4.00 18.83 -13.44
N THR A 34 -2.86 19.40 -13.80
CA THR A 34 -1.93 18.87 -14.79
C THR A 34 -0.51 18.88 -14.26
N CYS A 35 0.23 17.80 -14.50
CA CYS A 35 1.66 17.77 -14.19
C CYS A 35 2.39 18.89 -14.96
N PRO A 36 3.30 19.65 -14.32
CA PRO A 36 4.14 20.62 -14.99
C PRO A 36 4.84 20.02 -16.22
N SER A 37 5.01 20.81 -17.27
CA SER A 37 5.72 20.34 -18.46
C SER A 37 7.19 20.09 -18.12
N PRO A 38 7.78 18.98 -18.61
CA PRO A 38 9.17 18.70 -18.34
C PRO A 38 10.09 19.77 -18.94
N THR A 39 11.14 20.12 -18.20
CA THR A 39 12.27 20.92 -18.66
C THR A 39 13.44 20.04 -19.14
N CYS A 40 13.44 18.74 -18.78
CA CYS A 40 14.40 17.76 -19.29
C CYS A 40 14.11 17.24 -20.70
N GLN A 41 15.16 16.77 -21.40
CA GLN A 41 15.02 15.76 -22.46
C GLN A 41 14.70 14.41 -21.80
N CYS A 42 13.47 14.26 -21.32
CA CYS A 42 13.05 13.05 -20.65
C CYS A 42 12.79 11.94 -21.69
N GLY A 43 13.00 10.67 -21.31
CA GLY A 43 12.70 9.54 -22.20
C GLY A 43 11.22 9.49 -22.56
N SER A 44 10.89 8.99 -23.75
CA SER A 44 9.47 8.80 -24.12
C SER A 44 8.87 7.63 -23.34
N THR A 45 7.65 7.78 -22.84
CA THR A 45 6.85 6.63 -22.39
C THR A 45 6.81 5.57 -23.50
N PRO A 46 7.09 4.29 -23.22
CA PRO A 46 7.01 3.22 -24.22
C PRO A 46 5.65 3.22 -24.92
N ALA A 47 5.66 3.16 -26.24
CA ALA A 47 4.45 2.91 -27.02
C ALA A 47 3.89 1.51 -26.68
N ASP A 48 2.59 1.31 -26.91
CA ASP A 48 1.93 -0.01 -26.89
C ASP A 48 1.63 -0.66 -25.52
N LEU A 49 1.75 0.07 -24.40
CA LEU A 49 1.19 -0.40 -23.13
C LEU A 49 -0.30 -0.03 -23.02
N ASP A 50 -1.17 -1.03 -22.86
CA ASP A 50 -2.62 -0.86 -22.63
C ASP A 50 -2.89 -0.27 -21.23
N ILE A 51 -2.68 1.03 -21.10
CA ILE A 51 -2.90 1.81 -19.89
C ILE A 51 -4.20 2.59 -20.06
N ASP A 52 -5.13 2.40 -19.12
CA ASP A 52 -6.34 3.21 -19.06
C ASP A 52 -5.95 4.64 -18.71
N ARG A 53 -6.06 5.55 -19.69
CA ARG A 53 -5.84 7.00 -19.54
C ARG A 53 -7.13 7.81 -19.40
N LYS A 54 -8.31 7.15 -19.40
CA LYS A 54 -9.62 7.80 -19.49
C LYS A 54 -10.38 7.80 -18.17
N ALA A 55 -10.32 6.72 -17.40
CA ALA A 55 -11.05 6.64 -16.14
C ALA A 55 -10.56 7.68 -15.12
N ARG A 56 -11.44 8.08 -14.20
CA ARG A 56 -11.07 8.96 -13.09
C ARG A 56 -10.14 8.21 -12.13
N LEU A 57 -8.94 8.75 -11.89
CA LEU A 57 -7.93 8.11 -11.04
C LEU A 57 -8.07 8.48 -9.55
N LEU A 58 -8.57 9.68 -9.25
CA LEU A 58 -8.69 10.14 -7.87
C LEU A 58 -9.58 9.18 -7.04
N ASN A 59 -9.11 8.78 -5.86
CA ASN A 59 -9.82 7.86 -4.96
C ASN A 59 -10.07 6.44 -5.52
N THR A 60 -9.25 5.97 -6.48
CA THR A 60 -9.27 4.56 -6.91
C THR A 60 -8.29 3.69 -6.13
N ALA A 61 -7.40 4.29 -5.35
CA ALA A 61 -6.47 3.59 -4.48
C ALA A 61 -7.20 2.80 -3.40
N SER A 62 -6.79 1.56 -3.14
CA SER A 62 -7.26 0.81 -1.98
C SER A 62 -6.59 1.39 -0.74
N ALA A 63 -7.40 1.95 0.17
CA ALA A 63 -6.90 2.43 1.45
C ALA A 63 -6.29 1.27 2.27
N TYR A 64 -5.17 1.54 2.93
CA TYR A 64 -4.52 0.62 3.87
C TYR A 64 -4.19 1.37 5.16
N SER A 65 -4.21 0.65 6.28
CA SER A 65 -3.81 1.15 7.59
C SER A 65 -2.29 1.17 7.73
N GLU A 66 -1.61 0.19 7.15
CA GLU A 66 -0.16 0.11 7.08
C GLU A 66 0.26 -0.62 5.81
N GLN A 67 1.35 -0.19 5.17
CA GLN A 67 2.07 -0.91 4.14
C GLN A 67 3.36 -1.45 4.74
N VAL A 68 3.57 -2.77 4.62
CA VAL A 68 4.78 -3.49 4.98
C VAL A 68 5.62 -3.70 3.73
N ILE A 69 6.76 -3.03 3.65
CA ILE A 69 7.75 -3.18 2.59
C ILE A 69 8.82 -4.16 3.02
N ILE A 70 8.91 -5.32 2.38
CA ILE A 70 9.92 -6.34 2.65
C ILE A 70 11.15 -6.06 1.78
N CYS A 71 12.33 -5.85 2.38
CA CYS A 71 13.57 -5.62 1.64
C CYS A 71 14.14 -6.94 1.13
N THR A 72 14.04 -7.19 -0.18
CA THR A 72 14.43 -8.48 -0.79
C THR A 72 15.68 -8.41 -1.64
N GLY A 73 16.12 -7.21 -2.03
CA GLY A 73 17.20 -7.01 -3.00
C GLY A 73 16.90 -7.51 -4.42
N LYS A 74 15.66 -7.98 -4.69
CA LYS A 74 15.22 -8.45 -6.01
C LYS A 74 14.44 -7.36 -6.74
N GLU A 75 14.47 -7.40 -8.06
CA GLU A 75 13.75 -6.45 -8.92
C GLU A 75 12.42 -7.01 -9.43
N ASP A 76 12.21 -8.32 -9.33
CA ASP A 76 10.94 -8.99 -9.66
C ASP A 76 10.69 -10.20 -8.75
N TRP A 77 9.46 -10.71 -8.76
CA TRP A 77 9.00 -11.79 -7.89
C TRP A 77 8.02 -12.72 -8.61
N ALA A 78 7.70 -13.85 -7.98
CA ALA A 78 6.57 -14.66 -8.36
C ALA A 78 5.29 -13.82 -8.37
N SER A 79 4.41 -14.09 -9.36
CA SER A 79 3.14 -13.39 -9.58
C SER A 79 2.29 -13.21 -8.31
N ASN A 80 2.44 -14.15 -7.37
CA ASN A 80 2.00 -14.00 -6.00
C ASN A 80 3.19 -14.14 -5.05
N ILE A 81 3.51 -13.08 -4.31
CA ILE A 81 4.69 -13.02 -3.43
C ILE A 81 4.66 -14.03 -2.29
N GLU A 82 3.49 -14.59 -1.95
CA GLU A 82 3.40 -15.68 -0.98
C GLU A 82 3.83 -17.03 -1.55
N HIS A 83 4.01 -17.14 -2.87
CA HIS A 83 4.58 -18.31 -3.53
C HIS A 83 6.06 -18.10 -3.88
N GLU A 84 6.64 -16.97 -3.49
CA GLU A 84 8.07 -16.73 -3.64
C GLU A 84 8.87 -17.79 -2.87
N GLU A 85 9.94 -18.30 -3.46
CA GLU A 85 10.81 -19.27 -2.79
C GLU A 85 11.74 -18.60 -1.77
N GLY A 86 12.07 -19.34 -0.72
CA GLY A 86 12.99 -18.93 0.33
C GLY A 86 12.44 -17.84 1.26
N ALA A 87 13.36 -17.03 1.78
CA ALA A 87 13.14 -16.07 2.87
C ALA A 87 11.91 -15.16 2.68
N THR A 88 11.72 -14.60 1.50
CA THR A 88 10.60 -13.68 1.23
C THR A 88 9.25 -14.38 1.39
N GLY A 89 9.07 -15.55 0.76
CA GLY A 89 7.81 -16.28 0.83
C GLY A 89 7.54 -16.83 2.23
N GLU A 90 8.57 -17.30 2.92
CA GLU A 90 8.48 -17.73 4.33
C GLU A 90 8.00 -16.59 5.23
N PHE A 91 8.59 -15.40 5.09
CA PHE A 91 8.20 -14.22 5.86
C PHE A 91 6.76 -13.79 5.55
N VAL A 92 6.39 -13.72 4.27
CA VAL A 92 5.02 -13.34 3.85
C VAL A 92 3.98 -14.33 4.40
N LYS A 93 4.22 -15.64 4.26
CA LYS A 93 3.32 -16.68 4.80
C LYS A 93 3.24 -16.60 6.32
N GLY A 94 4.39 -16.42 6.99
CA GLY A 94 4.49 -16.26 8.43
C GLY A 94 3.66 -15.09 8.95
N LEU A 95 3.80 -13.91 8.34
CA LEU A 95 3.03 -12.74 8.72
C LEU A 95 1.54 -12.91 8.42
N LYS A 96 1.19 -13.47 7.25
CA LYS A 96 -0.21 -13.78 6.90
C LYS A 96 -0.84 -14.84 7.80
N SER A 97 -0.07 -15.72 8.43
CA SER A 97 -0.62 -16.67 9.42
C SER A 97 -1.16 -15.98 10.67
N VAL A 98 -0.74 -14.73 10.94
CA VAL A 98 -1.16 -13.94 12.11
C VAL A 98 -2.29 -12.95 11.78
N ILE A 99 -2.20 -12.26 10.64
CA ILE A 99 -3.14 -11.17 10.25
C ILE A 99 -3.81 -11.36 8.88
N GLY A 100 -3.43 -12.40 8.13
CA GLY A 100 -4.02 -12.71 6.83
C GLY A 100 -5.40 -13.37 6.97
N ARG A 101 -6.18 -13.40 5.88
CA ARG A 101 -7.53 -13.97 5.88
C ARG A 101 -7.57 -15.38 6.51
N GLY A 102 -8.45 -15.55 7.49
CA GLY A 102 -8.62 -16.83 8.20
C GLY A 102 -7.75 -16.97 9.46
N SER A 103 -6.82 -16.05 9.69
CA SER A 103 -6.05 -15.99 10.94
C SER A 103 -6.83 -15.33 12.10
N PRO A 104 -6.43 -15.57 13.36
CA PRO A 104 -7.07 -14.93 14.52
C PRO A 104 -6.97 -13.40 14.54
N GLY A 105 -5.93 -12.82 13.93
CA GLY A 105 -5.71 -11.37 13.86
C GLY A 105 -6.25 -10.72 12.60
N PHE A 106 -6.98 -11.44 11.75
CA PHE A 106 -7.57 -10.87 10.54
C PHE A 106 -8.69 -9.88 10.87
N ASP A 107 -8.49 -8.63 10.47
CA ASP A 107 -9.49 -7.57 10.59
C ASP A 107 -9.82 -6.98 9.20
N PRO A 108 -11.06 -7.12 8.69
CA PRO A 108 -11.43 -6.55 7.41
C PRO A 108 -11.46 -5.01 7.39
N PHE A 109 -11.41 -4.35 8.55
CA PHE A 109 -11.36 -2.89 8.69
C PHE A 109 -9.94 -2.35 8.90
N THR A 110 -8.96 -3.23 9.12
CA THR A 110 -7.53 -2.88 9.25
C THR A 110 -6.75 -3.53 8.12
N ASN A 111 -6.76 -2.89 6.95
CA ASN A 111 -6.10 -3.42 5.76
C ASN A 111 -4.58 -3.22 5.84
N VAL A 112 -3.83 -4.31 5.83
CA VAL A 112 -2.35 -4.29 5.81
C VAL A 112 -1.87 -4.71 4.42
N LEU A 113 -1.23 -3.79 3.71
CA LEU A 113 -0.67 -4.04 2.39
C LEU A 113 0.75 -4.61 2.54
N ILE A 114 0.98 -5.86 2.12
CA ILE A 114 2.32 -6.48 2.16
C ILE A 114 2.91 -6.46 0.76
N THR A 115 4.09 -5.86 0.60
CA THR A 115 4.81 -5.80 -0.67
C THR A 115 6.27 -6.17 -0.50
N ALA A 116 6.84 -6.88 -1.47
CA ALA A 116 8.27 -7.05 -1.60
C ALA A 116 8.91 -5.84 -2.30
N SER A 117 10.20 -5.61 -2.09
CA SER A 117 10.92 -4.48 -2.69
C SER A 117 12.35 -4.80 -3.10
N SER A 118 12.86 -3.99 -4.02
CA SER A 118 14.26 -4.02 -4.47
C SER A 118 15.22 -3.32 -3.50
N LEU A 119 14.74 -2.87 -2.33
CA LEU A 119 15.62 -2.37 -1.28
C LEU A 119 16.55 -3.50 -0.79
N PRO A 120 17.80 -3.18 -0.40
CA PRO A 120 18.78 -4.19 -0.03
C PRO A 120 18.28 -5.17 1.04
N ALA A 121 18.41 -6.46 0.76
CA ALA A 121 18.11 -7.50 1.76
C ALA A 121 19.08 -7.41 2.94
N THR A 122 18.63 -7.90 4.10
CA THR A 122 19.53 -8.09 5.24
C THR A 122 20.57 -9.18 4.91
N PRO A 123 21.84 -9.01 5.30
CA PRO A 123 22.84 -10.07 5.20
C PRO A 123 22.63 -11.19 6.22
N THR A 124 21.77 -11.00 7.23
CA THR A 124 21.55 -11.95 8.33
C THR A 124 20.61 -13.08 7.88
N PRO A 125 21.09 -14.34 7.80
CA PRO A 125 20.26 -15.47 7.34
C PRO A 125 19.03 -15.72 8.22
N GLY A 126 17.91 -16.12 7.61
CA GLY A 126 16.67 -16.42 8.35
C GLY A 126 16.00 -15.20 8.97
N THR A 127 16.32 -14.00 8.47
CA THR A 127 15.72 -12.75 8.94
C THR A 127 15.28 -11.86 7.77
N THR A 128 14.52 -10.80 8.06
CA THR A 128 14.05 -9.84 7.06
C THR A 128 14.05 -8.43 7.62
N THR A 129 14.47 -7.46 6.82
CA THR A 129 14.24 -6.04 7.10
C THR A 129 12.91 -5.62 6.50
N ALA A 130 12.11 -4.89 7.29
CA ALA A 130 10.84 -4.33 6.82
C ALA A 130 10.75 -2.83 7.09
N LEU A 131 10.15 -2.08 6.17
CA LEU A 131 9.74 -0.69 6.37
C LEU A 131 8.22 -0.64 6.50
N LEU A 132 7.73 0.20 7.41
CA LEU A 132 6.33 0.36 7.75
C LEU A 132 5.90 1.80 7.44
N PHE A 133 4.86 1.94 6.62
CA PHE A 133 4.27 3.23 6.28
C PHE A 133 2.75 3.22 6.46
N PRO A 134 2.13 4.28 7.01
CA PRO A 134 2.70 5.60 7.28
C PRO A 134 3.37 5.73 8.66
N SER A 135 3.78 4.64 9.32
CA SER A 135 4.52 4.71 10.59
C SER A 135 5.97 5.21 10.46
N PHE A 136 6.50 5.38 9.24
CA PHE A 136 7.88 5.81 8.94
C PHE A 136 8.94 5.07 9.76
N THR A 137 8.78 3.76 9.88
CA THR A 137 9.58 2.93 10.78
C THR A 137 10.26 1.83 10.00
N ARG A 138 11.56 1.61 10.23
CA ARG A 138 12.34 0.49 9.71
C ARG A 138 12.67 -0.45 10.86
N ILE A 139 12.41 -1.74 10.68
CA ILE A 139 12.77 -2.78 11.64
C ILE A 139 13.69 -3.76 10.93
N ARG A 140 14.93 -3.88 11.42
CA ARG A 140 15.95 -4.76 10.85
C ARG A 140 15.91 -6.15 11.46
N ASP A 141 16.40 -7.11 10.68
CA ASP A 141 16.72 -8.46 11.14
C ASP A 141 15.56 -9.17 11.87
N ILE A 142 14.32 -8.99 11.40
CA ILE A 142 13.14 -9.63 11.97
C ILE A 142 13.26 -11.14 11.76
N PRO A 143 13.36 -11.97 12.82
CA PRO A 143 13.56 -13.41 12.67
C PRO A 143 12.36 -14.11 12.04
N HIS A 144 12.62 -15.16 11.27
CA HIS A 144 11.57 -15.98 10.66
C HIS A 144 11.01 -17.00 11.65
N THR A 145 10.38 -16.49 12.71
CA THR A 145 9.82 -17.31 13.79
C THR A 145 8.38 -16.91 14.09
N PRO A 146 7.53 -17.84 14.56
CA PRO A 146 6.15 -17.52 14.93
C PRO A 146 6.02 -16.39 15.96
N SER A 147 6.95 -16.32 16.93
CA SER A 147 6.98 -15.26 17.94
C SER A 147 7.29 -13.90 17.32
N ALA A 148 8.27 -13.80 16.42
CA ALA A 148 8.60 -12.55 15.73
C ALA A 148 7.49 -12.08 14.79
N PHE A 149 6.84 -12.98 14.05
CA PHE A 149 5.68 -12.64 13.23
C PHE A 149 4.51 -12.12 14.08
N SER A 150 4.25 -12.78 15.21
CA SER A 150 3.22 -12.36 16.16
C SER A 150 3.54 -10.99 16.78
N ALA A 151 4.80 -10.77 17.17
CA ALA A 151 5.26 -9.51 17.72
C ALA A 151 5.15 -8.36 16.70
N LEU A 152 5.62 -8.55 15.46
CA LEU A 152 5.52 -7.55 14.40
C LEU A 152 4.05 -7.19 14.14
N ALA A 153 3.21 -8.20 13.93
CA ALA A 153 1.81 -8.00 13.67
C ALA A 153 1.10 -7.28 14.82
N THR A 154 1.32 -7.75 16.06
CA THR A 154 0.58 -7.27 17.23
C THR A 154 1.09 -5.92 17.72
N ALA A 155 2.39 -5.62 17.61
CA ALA A 155 2.93 -4.32 18.03
C ALA A 155 2.72 -3.23 16.97
N TYR A 156 2.76 -3.58 15.68
CA TYR A 156 2.82 -2.56 14.62
C TYR A 156 1.68 -2.57 13.61
N LEU A 157 0.96 -3.69 13.40
CA LEU A 157 0.04 -3.81 12.25
C LEU A 157 -1.43 -3.91 12.65
N LYS A 158 -1.72 -4.53 13.80
CA LYS A 158 -3.09 -4.65 14.34
C LYS A 158 -3.71 -3.30 14.68
N ALA A 159 -5.03 -3.29 14.83
CA ALA A 159 -5.82 -2.09 15.05
C ALA A 159 -5.50 -1.44 16.40
N ARG A 160 -5.38 -0.11 16.43
CA ARG A 160 -5.30 0.66 17.69
C ARG A 160 -6.66 0.78 18.37
N SER A 161 -7.72 0.82 17.57
CA SER A 161 -9.11 0.87 18.01
C SER A 161 -9.96 -0.01 17.10
N LEU A 162 -10.97 -0.65 17.67
CA LEU A 162 -11.86 -1.53 16.91
C LEU A 162 -12.91 -0.71 16.18
N HIS A 163 -13.19 -1.09 14.93
CA HIS A 163 -14.34 -0.59 14.19
C HIS A 163 -15.67 -0.91 14.93
N PRO A 164 -16.69 -0.04 14.90
CA PRO A 164 -17.97 -0.29 15.59
C PRO A 164 -18.66 -1.61 15.22
N MET A 165 -18.41 -2.13 14.01
CA MET A 165 -18.94 -3.43 13.58
C MET A 165 -18.38 -4.63 14.37
N HIS A 166 -17.35 -4.44 15.18
CA HIS A 166 -16.83 -5.45 16.10
C HIS A 166 -17.60 -5.53 17.43
N ALA A 167 -18.67 -4.77 17.62
CA ALA A 167 -19.44 -4.76 18.88
C ALA A 167 -19.86 -6.16 19.33
N ALA A 168 -20.29 -7.01 18.38
CA ALA A 168 -20.76 -8.37 18.63
C ALA A 168 -19.66 -9.41 18.91
N LEU A 169 -18.37 -9.06 18.74
CA LEU A 169 -17.27 -9.99 19.02
C LEU A 169 -17.09 -10.23 20.53
N SER A 170 -16.70 -11.45 20.89
CA SER A 170 -16.33 -11.81 22.27
C SER A 170 -15.05 -11.08 22.72
N PRO A 171 -14.80 -10.94 24.04
CA PRO A 171 -13.57 -10.30 24.53
C PRO A 171 -12.27 -10.91 23.98
N PRO A 172 -12.10 -12.25 23.89
CA PRO A 172 -10.89 -12.83 23.30
C PRO A 172 -10.74 -12.50 21.80
N GLN A 173 -11.84 -12.50 21.05
CA GLN A 173 -11.81 -12.11 19.63
C GLN A 173 -11.41 -10.64 19.48
N LYS A 174 -11.96 -9.75 20.31
CA LYS A 174 -11.59 -8.33 20.31
C LYS A 174 -10.10 -8.14 20.65
N ALA A 175 -9.61 -8.84 21.66
CA ALA A 175 -8.20 -8.79 22.06
C ALA A 175 -7.27 -9.28 20.94
N ALA A 176 -7.66 -10.30 20.18
CA ALA A 176 -6.86 -10.83 19.08
C ALA A 176 -6.64 -9.81 17.93
N LEU A 177 -7.56 -8.85 17.76
CA LEU A 177 -7.51 -7.80 16.73
C LEU A 177 -6.78 -6.52 17.18
N LEU A 178 -6.59 -6.34 18.49
CA LEU A 178 -6.02 -5.13 19.05
C LEU A 178 -4.49 -5.18 19.10
N ARG A 179 -3.90 -4.00 18.97
CA ARG A 179 -2.46 -3.76 19.09
C ARG A 179 -2.01 -3.86 20.55
N ASP A 180 -0.82 -4.41 20.75
CA ASP A 180 -0.06 -4.38 22.01
C ASP A 180 1.39 -3.97 21.71
N GLU A 181 1.69 -2.70 21.95
CA GLU A 181 3.00 -2.12 21.65
C GLU A 181 4.13 -2.67 22.54
N SER A 182 3.80 -3.30 23.68
CA SER A 182 4.82 -3.90 24.55
C SER A 182 5.58 -5.03 23.86
N LEU A 183 4.96 -5.69 22.88
CA LEU A 183 5.58 -6.76 22.11
C LEU A 183 6.66 -6.26 21.14
N ALA A 184 6.78 -4.95 20.91
CA ALA A 184 7.89 -4.37 20.17
C ALA A 184 9.26 -4.71 20.80
N ALA A 185 9.30 -4.92 22.13
CA ALA A 185 10.51 -5.32 22.85
C ALA A 185 11.06 -6.70 22.44
N LEU A 186 10.29 -7.50 21.71
CA LEU A 186 10.72 -8.80 21.17
C LEU A 186 11.41 -8.69 19.81
N LEU A 187 11.50 -7.48 19.24
CA LEU A 187 12.10 -7.19 17.95
C LEU A 187 13.29 -6.24 18.11
N SER A 188 14.10 -6.14 17.05
CA SER A 188 15.13 -5.11 16.96
C SER A 188 14.51 -3.72 17.13
N PRO A 189 15.20 -2.78 17.82
CA PRO A 189 14.70 -1.42 17.98
C PRO A 189 14.35 -0.79 16.63
N PRO A 190 13.19 -0.12 16.52
CA PRO A 190 12.78 0.54 15.29
C PRO A 190 13.69 1.74 14.98
N GLU A 191 14.07 1.88 13.72
CA GLU A 191 14.78 3.04 13.16
C GLU A 191 13.77 3.99 12.48
N GLU A 192 13.91 5.29 12.71
CA GLU A 192 13.10 6.30 12.01
C GLU A 192 13.56 6.43 10.54
N ILE A 193 12.59 6.46 9.62
CA ILE A 193 12.84 6.74 8.21
C ILE A 193 12.83 8.26 8.02
N THR A 194 13.98 8.83 7.74
CA THR A 194 14.18 10.29 7.67
C THR A 194 14.29 10.86 6.26
N LYS A 195 14.28 10.00 5.24
CA LYS A 195 14.40 10.37 3.83
C LYS A 195 13.12 10.02 3.04
N PRO A 196 12.77 10.80 2.00
CA PRO A 196 11.67 10.46 1.13
C PRO A 196 11.88 9.06 0.52
N THR A 197 10.82 8.27 0.48
CA THR A 197 10.85 6.90 -0.07
C THR A 197 9.89 6.82 -1.25
N ILE A 198 10.43 6.58 -2.43
CA ILE A 198 9.72 6.47 -3.71
C ILE A 198 9.64 4.99 -4.11
N LEU A 199 8.44 4.43 -4.09
CA LEU A 199 8.16 3.04 -4.38
C LEU A 199 7.40 2.89 -5.69
N ILE A 200 7.96 2.15 -6.63
CA ILE A 200 7.45 2.05 -7.99
C ILE A 200 7.00 0.61 -8.23
N CYS A 201 5.74 0.40 -8.63
CA CYS A 201 5.29 -0.95 -8.96
C CYS A 201 6.03 -1.48 -10.20
N GLY A 202 6.98 -2.39 -10.00
CA GLY A 202 7.83 -3.00 -11.04
C GLY A 202 7.54 -4.47 -11.30
N HIS A 203 6.44 -5.02 -10.76
CA HIS A 203 6.15 -6.45 -10.72
C HIS A 203 5.81 -7.05 -12.10
N GLY A 204 6.83 -7.39 -12.88
CA GLY A 204 6.71 -7.99 -14.22
C GLY A 204 6.07 -9.36 -14.20
N GLY A 205 6.42 -10.19 -13.20
CA GLY A 205 5.80 -11.51 -12.96
C GLY A 205 4.29 -11.46 -12.71
N ARG A 206 3.73 -10.27 -12.43
CA ARG A 206 2.28 -10.05 -12.26
C ARG A 206 1.63 -9.31 -13.41
N ASP A 207 2.27 -8.28 -13.94
CA ASP A 207 1.72 -7.47 -15.03
C ASP A 207 2.85 -6.85 -15.87
N VAL A 208 2.82 -7.11 -17.17
CA VAL A 208 3.84 -6.63 -18.12
C VAL A 208 3.96 -5.10 -18.13
N ARG A 209 2.87 -4.35 -17.92
CA ARG A 209 2.90 -2.89 -17.94
C ARG A 209 3.73 -2.35 -16.77
N CYS A 210 3.61 -2.97 -15.61
CA CYS A 210 4.42 -2.64 -14.44
C CYS A 210 5.88 -3.07 -14.63
N GLY A 211 6.11 -4.28 -15.17
CA GLY A 211 7.46 -4.77 -15.47
C GLY A 211 8.23 -3.90 -16.48
N VAL A 212 7.54 -3.34 -17.47
CA VAL A 212 8.15 -2.43 -18.46
C VAL A 212 8.36 -1.02 -17.89
N LEU A 213 7.35 -0.43 -17.23
CA LEU A 213 7.48 0.96 -16.74
C LEU A 213 8.35 1.08 -15.48
N GLY A 214 8.38 0.07 -14.61
CA GLY A 214 9.07 0.13 -13.32
C GLY A 214 10.55 0.55 -13.43
N PRO A 215 11.38 -0.16 -14.23
CA PRO A 215 12.80 0.18 -14.40
C PRO A 215 13.04 1.57 -15.01
N ILE A 216 12.20 1.98 -15.96
CA ILE A 216 12.30 3.28 -16.61
C ILE A 216 12.05 4.40 -15.60
N LEU A 217 10.96 4.29 -14.83
CA LEU A 217 10.62 5.26 -13.80
C LEU A 217 11.66 5.29 -12.68
N GLN A 218 12.18 4.14 -12.24
CA GLN A 218 13.20 4.10 -11.19
C GLN A 218 14.47 4.86 -11.62
N THR A 219 14.90 4.66 -12.86
CA THR A 219 16.05 5.38 -13.43
C THR A 219 15.79 6.88 -13.47
N ALA A 220 14.62 7.30 -13.96
CA ALA A 220 14.24 8.70 -14.05
C ALA A 220 14.16 9.37 -12.67
N PHE A 221 13.52 8.74 -11.67
CA PHE A 221 13.44 9.29 -10.32
C PHE A 221 14.81 9.43 -9.67
N ARG A 222 15.69 8.42 -9.80
CA ARG A 222 17.06 8.50 -9.28
C ARG A 222 17.85 9.65 -9.91
N ALA A 223 17.77 9.79 -11.23
CA ALA A 223 18.43 10.87 -11.96
C ALA A 223 17.91 12.25 -11.51
N GLU A 224 16.59 12.37 -11.32
CA GLU A 224 15.97 13.64 -10.93
C GLU A 224 16.30 14.03 -9.48
N LEU A 225 16.25 13.08 -8.54
CA LEU A 225 16.70 13.33 -7.17
C LEU A 225 18.18 13.75 -7.13
N ALA A 226 19.04 13.07 -7.90
CA ALA A 226 20.46 13.42 -8.00
C ALA A 226 20.67 14.81 -8.60
N ARG A 227 19.93 15.17 -9.66
CA ARG A 227 19.98 16.50 -10.30
C ARG A 227 19.62 17.62 -9.32
N ARG A 228 18.66 17.38 -8.42
CA ARG A 228 18.22 18.34 -7.40
C ARG A 228 19.04 18.29 -6.10
N GLY A 229 19.98 17.35 -5.97
CA GLY A 229 20.75 17.15 -4.73
C GLY A 229 19.89 16.65 -3.56
N ILE A 230 18.80 15.94 -3.84
CA ILE A 230 17.90 15.38 -2.84
C ILE A 230 18.30 13.94 -2.55
N GLU A 231 18.54 13.62 -1.28
CA GLU A 231 18.72 12.23 -0.85
C GLU A 231 17.36 11.56 -0.64
N GLY A 232 17.14 10.41 -1.28
CA GLY A 232 15.90 9.64 -1.16
C GLY A 232 16.10 8.19 -1.58
N ASP A 233 15.27 7.31 -1.03
CA ASP A 233 15.26 5.89 -1.40
C ASP A 233 14.31 5.68 -2.59
N VAL A 234 14.80 5.08 -3.68
CA VAL A 234 13.98 4.74 -4.86
C VAL A 234 14.07 3.24 -5.13
N ALA A 235 12.93 2.54 -5.05
CA ALA A 235 12.87 1.09 -5.15
C ALA A 235 11.68 0.60 -5.99
N HIS A 236 11.85 -0.58 -6.60
CA HIS A 236 10.72 -1.34 -7.10
C HIS A 236 9.97 -1.99 -5.96
N ILE A 237 8.67 -2.14 -6.12
CA ILE A 237 7.81 -2.94 -5.25
C ILE A 237 6.96 -3.92 -6.04
N SER A 238 6.59 -5.00 -5.37
CA SER A 238 5.63 -5.97 -5.88
C SER A 238 4.24 -5.32 -6.06
N HIS A 239 3.36 -6.04 -6.74
CA HIS A 239 2.05 -5.54 -7.14
C HIS A 239 1.20 -5.01 -5.98
N ILE A 240 0.65 -3.82 -6.16
CA ILE A 240 -0.21 -3.10 -5.20
C ILE A 240 -1.67 -2.94 -5.68
N GLY A 241 -2.05 -3.61 -6.77
CA GLY A 241 -3.28 -3.30 -7.49
C GLY A 241 -3.07 -2.22 -8.55
N GLY A 242 -4.15 -1.81 -9.22
CA GLY A 242 -4.13 -0.66 -10.12
C GLY A 242 -3.27 -0.81 -11.38
N HIS A 243 -2.90 -2.03 -11.81
CA HIS A 243 -2.05 -2.22 -13.01
C HIS A 243 -2.67 -1.66 -14.31
N LYS A 244 -4.01 -1.52 -14.36
CA LYS A 244 -4.69 -0.79 -15.46
C LYS A 244 -4.26 0.67 -15.58
N TYR A 245 -3.70 1.25 -14.51
CA TYR A 245 -3.15 2.59 -14.40
C TYR A 245 -1.63 2.57 -14.24
N ALA A 246 -0.94 1.60 -14.86
CA ALA A 246 0.50 1.40 -14.71
C ALA A 246 1.34 2.69 -14.83
N GLY A 247 2.51 2.68 -14.20
CA GLY A 247 3.14 3.89 -13.67
C GLY A 247 2.62 4.21 -12.27
N ASN A 248 2.37 3.17 -11.47
CA ASN A 248 1.94 3.33 -10.08
C ASN A 248 3.16 3.64 -9.21
N VAL A 249 3.12 4.77 -8.52
CA VAL A 249 4.21 5.28 -7.67
C VAL A 249 3.62 5.69 -6.32
N ILE A 250 4.28 5.26 -5.23
CA ILE A 250 4.00 5.70 -3.87
C ILE A 250 5.15 6.57 -3.42
N ILE A 251 4.87 7.78 -2.95
CA ILE A 251 5.90 8.65 -2.36
C ILE A 251 5.54 8.87 -0.91
N TYR A 252 6.40 8.43 0.00
CA TYR A 252 6.29 8.71 1.42
C TYR A 252 7.23 9.83 1.81
N ILE A 253 6.69 10.88 2.42
CA ILE A 253 7.46 12.04 2.90
C ILE A 253 7.56 11.98 4.43
N PRO A 254 8.76 11.75 5.00
CA PRO A 254 8.96 11.68 6.44
C PRO A 254 8.42 12.86 7.23
N PRO A 255 7.88 12.65 8.45
CA PRO A 255 7.45 13.71 9.36
C PRO A 255 8.55 14.72 9.71
N CYS A 256 9.82 14.32 9.67
CA CYS A 256 10.96 15.19 9.95
C CYS A 256 11.20 16.26 8.85
N MET A 257 10.64 16.09 7.64
CA MET A 257 10.73 17.06 6.54
C MET A 257 9.73 18.21 6.73
N ARG A 258 9.81 18.94 7.85
CA ARG A 258 8.83 19.95 8.28
C ARG A 258 8.56 21.09 7.28
N ARG A 259 9.49 21.32 6.34
CA ARG A 259 9.34 22.33 5.28
C ARG A 259 8.50 21.84 4.10
N ASN A 260 8.32 20.52 3.97
CA ASN A 260 7.47 19.93 2.96
C ASN A 260 6.04 19.84 3.52
N ALA A 261 5.07 20.42 2.82
CA ALA A 261 3.66 20.47 3.24
C ALA A 261 3.02 19.08 3.38
N LEU A 262 3.61 18.06 2.74
CA LEU A 262 3.15 16.68 2.73
C LEU A 262 3.88 15.81 3.77
N ASN A 263 4.65 16.39 4.70
CA ASN A 263 5.33 15.61 5.74
C ASN A 263 4.36 14.72 6.54
N GLY A 264 4.75 13.46 6.72
CA GLY A 264 3.91 12.42 7.33
C GLY A 264 2.90 11.77 6.40
N ALA A 265 2.84 12.14 5.11
CA ALA A 265 1.90 11.60 4.15
C ALA A 265 2.52 10.53 3.23
N GLY A 266 1.65 9.68 2.70
CA GLY A 266 1.93 8.79 1.56
C GLY A 266 1.04 9.18 0.38
N ILE A 267 1.66 9.48 -0.77
CA ILE A 267 0.98 9.96 -1.97
C ILE A 267 1.01 8.87 -3.03
N TRP A 268 -0.15 8.52 -3.59
CA TRP A 268 -0.29 7.55 -4.68
C TRP A 268 -0.51 8.24 -6.02
N TYR A 269 0.37 7.95 -6.95
CA TYR A 269 0.25 8.26 -8.36
C TYR A 269 -0.03 7.01 -9.17
N GLY A 270 -0.70 7.19 -10.29
CA GLY A 270 -0.85 6.22 -11.36
C GLY A 270 -0.69 6.93 -12.70
N ARG A 271 -0.45 6.19 -13.78
CA ARG A 271 -0.18 6.73 -15.13
C ARG A 271 1.07 7.61 -15.21
N VAL A 272 1.99 7.49 -14.27
CA VAL A 272 3.27 8.22 -14.32
C VAL A 272 4.09 7.71 -15.49
N GLY A 273 4.38 8.59 -16.44
CA GLY A 273 5.38 8.39 -17.48
C GLY A 273 6.71 9.05 -17.11
N PRO A 274 7.82 8.76 -17.81
CA PRO A 274 9.10 9.41 -17.57
C PRO A 274 9.02 10.93 -17.71
N GLU A 275 8.17 11.43 -18.60
CA GLU A 275 7.91 12.87 -18.78
C GLU A 275 7.28 13.55 -17.57
N ASN A 276 6.68 12.79 -16.64
CA ASN A 276 6.03 13.34 -15.46
C ASN A 276 6.95 13.38 -14.23
N VAL A 277 8.10 12.70 -14.27
CA VAL A 277 8.94 12.49 -13.09
C VAL A 277 9.42 13.81 -12.49
N GLU A 278 9.87 14.74 -13.33
CA GLU A 278 10.31 16.06 -12.88
C GLU A 278 9.22 16.81 -12.10
N GLY A 279 8.01 16.92 -12.67
CA GLY A 279 6.89 17.57 -12.02
C GLY A 279 6.41 16.84 -10.77
N VAL A 280 6.45 15.49 -10.75
CA VAL A 280 6.11 14.72 -9.55
C VAL A 280 7.12 14.99 -8.43
N VAL A 281 8.42 15.04 -8.72
CA VAL A 281 9.44 15.38 -7.71
C VAL A 281 9.25 16.81 -7.21
N GLU A 282 9.06 17.77 -8.11
CA GLU A 282 8.88 19.19 -7.77
C GLU A 282 7.70 19.46 -6.85
N GLU A 283 6.56 18.81 -7.11
CA GLU A 283 5.33 19.04 -6.36
C GLU A 283 5.27 18.23 -5.06
N THR A 284 6.12 17.20 -4.88
CA THR A 284 5.96 16.22 -3.79
C THR A 284 7.15 16.13 -2.84
N VAL A 285 8.39 16.28 -3.32
CA VAL A 285 9.61 15.94 -2.56
C VAL A 285 10.39 17.19 -2.17
#